data_AF-A0A351XF30-F1
#
_entry.id   AF-A0A351XF30-F1
#
_cell.length_a   1.000
_cell.length_b   1.000
_cell.length_c   1.000
_cell.angle_alpha   90.00
_cell.angle_beta   90.00
_cell.angle_gamma   90.00
#
_symmetry.space_group_name_H-M   'P 1'
#
loop_
_entity.id
_entity.type
_entity.pdbx_description
1 polymer ?
#
loop_
_entity_poly.entity_id
_entity_poly.type
_entity_poly.pdbx_seq_one_letter_code
_entity_poly.pdbx_strand_id
1 'polypeptide(L)'
;MVCVAPTMEEAESDLREVGAAKGWSDEIIEMAKMILIYGDPDTVGEKLQACMDTGIDGMTINLAANGHKIERIGLLGEIALAATAS
;
A
#
# COMPACT_ATOMS: atom_id res chain seq x y z
N MET A 1 -2.00 -6.85 -0.79
CA MET A 1 -1.35 -6.30 0.43
C MET A 1 -0.79 -4.95 0.08
N VAL A 2 -1.17 -3.90 0.82
CA VAL A 2 -0.80 -2.51 0.53
C VAL A 2 0.09 -1.93 1.63
N CYS A 3 1.00 -1.04 1.24
CA CYS A 3 1.67 -0.08 2.11
C CYS A 3 1.61 1.28 1.42
N VAL A 4 0.75 2.17 1.92
CA VAL A 4 0.51 3.50 1.33
C VAL A 4 0.79 4.58 2.34
N ALA A 5 1.32 5.71 1.88
CA ALA A 5 1.45 6.94 2.65
C ALA A 5 1.21 8.14 1.74
N PRO A 6 1.09 9.38 2.27
CA PRO A 6 0.90 10.57 1.45
C PRO A 6 2.03 10.81 0.44
N THR A 7 3.25 10.31 0.73
CA THR A 7 4.43 10.40 -0.13
C THR A 7 5.16 9.06 -0.23
N MET A 8 5.96 8.89 -1.29
CA MET A 8 6.82 7.72 -1.46
C MET A 8 7.83 7.57 -0.30
N GLU A 9 8.39 8.69 0.17
CA GLU A 9 9.36 8.69 1.27
C GLU A 9 8.74 8.25 2.60
N GLU A 10 7.50 8.69 2.89
CA GLU A 10 6.78 8.23 4.06
C GLU A 10 6.41 6.74 3.96
N ALA A 11 6.06 6.25 2.76
CA ALA A 11 5.82 4.82 2.56
C ALA A 11 7.10 4.02 2.79
N GLU A 12 8.26 4.52 2.37
CA GLU A 12 9.56 3.94 2.68
C GLU A 12 9.85 3.92 4.18
N SER A 13 9.62 5.04 4.86
CA SER A 13 9.78 5.12 6.31
C SER A 13 8.90 4.10 7.04
N ASP A 14 7.62 4.03 6.68
CA ASP A 14 6.66 3.07 7.25
C ASP A 14 7.11 1.61 7.03
N LEU A 15 7.63 1.27 5.85
CA LEU A 15 8.13 -0.07 5.57
C LEU A 15 9.44 -0.38 6.33
N ARG A 16 10.33 0.62 6.48
CA ARG A 16 11.56 0.49 7.28
C ARG A 16 11.27 0.30 8.76
N GLU A 17 10.24 0.95 9.31
CA GLU A 17 9.79 0.71 10.69
C GLU A 17 9.36 -0.75 10.90
N VAL A 18 8.64 -1.33 9.94
CA VAL A 18 8.28 -2.76 9.96
C VAL A 18 9.52 -3.64 9.86
N GLY A 19 10.45 -3.28 8.98
CA GLY A 19 11.73 -3.99 8.85
C GLY A 19 12.52 -4.01 10.15
N ALA A 20 12.63 -2.87 10.84
CA ALA A 20 13.28 -2.77 12.13
C ALA A 20 12.58 -3.62 13.21
N ALA A 21 11.24 -3.58 13.27
CA ALA A 21 10.47 -4.37 14.22
C ALA A 21 10.59 -5.90 14.00
N LYS A 22 10.81 -6.32 12.74
CA LYS A 22 10.91 -7.73 12.35
C LYS A 22 12.36 -8.23 12.24
N GLY A 23 13.36 -7.36 12.39
CA GLY A 23 14.77 -7.70 12.19
C GLY A 23 15.11 -8.03 10.73
N TRP A 24 14.44 -7.39 9.78
CA TRP A 24 14.70 -7.56 8.35
C TRP A 24 15.98 -6.84 7.91
N SER A 25 16.72 -7.45 6.98
CA SER A 25 17.78 -6.78 6.25
C SER A 25 17.21 -5.83 5.19
N ASP A 26 18.05 -4.92 4.68
CA ASP A 26 17.66 -4.05 3.55
C ASP A 26 17.23 -4.87 2.33
N GLU A 27 17.88 -6.01 2.05
CA GLU A 27 17.48 -6.91 0.96
C GLU A 27 16.04 -7.43 1.12
N ILE A 28 15.64 -7.78 2.34
CA ILE A 28 14.26 -8.22 2.62
C ILE A 28 13.28 -7.06 2.48
N ILE A 29 13.67 -5.85 2.88
CA ILE A 29 12.86 -4.64 2.72
C ILE A 29 12.61 -4.35 1.23
N GLU A 30 13.66 -4.41 0.40
CA GLU A 30 13.53 -4.24 -1.05
C GLU A 30 12.69 -5.36 -1.69
N MET A 31 12.87 -6.61 -1.26
CA MET A 31 12.02 -7.72 -1.71
C MET A 31 10.54 -7.50 -1.34
N ALA A 32 10.26 -6.92 -0.17
CA ALA A 32 8.89 -6.62 0.25
C ALA A 32 8.22 -5.58 -0.67
N LYS A 33 8.95 -4.58 -1.17
CA LYS A 33 8.43 -3.60 -2.14
C LYS A 33 7.95 -4.24 -3.45
N MET A 34 8.53 -5.37 -3.85
CA MET A 34 8.11 -6.12 -5.05
C MET A 34 6.83 -6.94 -4.84
N ILE A 35 6.49 -7.27 -3.59
CA ILE A 35 5.32 -8.09 -3.23
C ILE A 35 4.13 -7.20 -2.88
N LEU A 36 4.39 -6.04 -2.27
CA LEU A 36 3.38 -5.09 -1.87
C LEU A 36 2.95 -4.22 -3.05
N ILE A 37 1.68 -3.80 -3.04
CA ILE A 37 1.30 -2.56 -3.70
C ILE A 37 1.79 -1.44 -2.78
N TYR A 38 2.84 -0.74 -3.19
CA TYR A 38 3.65 0.11 -2.34
C TYR A 38 3.86 1.49 -2.97
N GLY A 39 3.66 2.56 -2.19
CA GLY A 39 4.05 3.91 -2.59
C GLY A 39 3.09 5.01 -2.12
N ASP A 40 3.05 6.07 -2.91
CA ASP A 40 2.16 7.22 -2.77
C ASP A 40 0.73 6.93 -3.31
N PRO A 41 -0.22 7.88 -3.16
CA PRO A 41 -1.61 7.66 -3.58
C PRO A 41 -1.76 7.37 -5.07
N ASP A 42 -0.98 8.05 -5.91
CA ASP A 42 -1.03 7.89 -7.37
C ASP A 42 -0.55 6.49 -7.76
N THR A 43 0.61 6.07 -7.27
CA THR A 43 1.19 4.74 -7.54
C THR A 43 0.27 3.62 -7.08
N VAL A 44 -0.29 3.73 -5.87
CA VAL A 44 -1.22 2.72 -5.32
C VAL A 44 -2.51 2.73 -6.12
N GLY A 45 -3.08 3.90 -6.42
CA GLY A 45 -4.31 4.08 -7.19
C GLY A 45 -4.23 3.44 -8.56
N GLU A 46 -3.15 3.67 -9.31
CA GLU A 46 -2.92 3.04 -10.62
C GLU A 46 -2.93 1.50 -10.54
N LYS A 47 -2.35 0.92 -9.49
CA LYS A 47 -2.36 -0.54 -9.29
C LYS A 47 -3.74 -1.07 -8.91
N LEU A 48 -4.49 -0.35 -8.09
CA LEU A 48 -5.86 -0.74 -7.74
C LEU A 48 -6.78 -0.64 -8.97
N GLN A 49 -6.66 0.42 -9.77
CA GLN A 49 -7.39 0.57 -11.02
C GLN A 49 -7.05 -0.55 -12.00
N ALA A 50 -5.77 -0.86 -12.19
CA ALA A 50 -5.36 -1.99 -13.02
C ALA A 50 -5.93 -3.34 -12.55
N CYS A 51 -6.21 -3.50 -11.25
CA CYS A 51 -6.92 -4.68 -10.74
C CYS A 51 -8.40 -4.65 -11.15
N MET A 52 -9.08 -3.51 -10.99
CA MET A 52 -10.48 -3.35 -11.40
C MET A 52 -10.67 -3.56 -12.91
N ASP A 53 -9.72 -3.10 -13.73
CA ASP A 53 -9.71 -3.25 -15.19
C ASP A 53 -9.66 -4.72 -15.64
N THR A 54 -9.34 -5.67 -14.75
CA THR A 54 -9.45 -7.11 -15.03
C THR A 54 -10.89 -7.62 -15.04
N GLY A 55 -11.87 -6.80 -14.63
CA GLY A 55 -13.29 -7.12 -14.60
C GLY A 55 -13.77 -7.72 -13.28
N ILE A 56 -13.06 -7.50 -12.17
CA ILE A 56 -13.50 -7.90 -10.83
C ILE A 56 -14.59 -6.96 -10.30
N ASP A 57 -15.53 -7.48 -9.51
CA ASP A 57 -16.64 -6.70 -8.94
C ASP A 57 -16.22 -5.85 -7.72
N GLY A 58 -15.01 -6.05 -7.20
CA GLY A 58 -14.50 -5.32 -6.04
C GLY A 58 -13.27 -5.97 -5.43
N MET A 59 -12.75 -5.35 -4.38
CA MET A 59 -11.49 -5.75 -3.73
C MET A 59 -11.62 -5.81 -2.21
N THR A 60 -10.97 -6.81 -1.60
CA THR A 60 -10.67 -6.80 -0.16
C THR A 60 -9.19 -6.49 0.01
N ILE A 61 -8.88 -5.39 0.70
CA ILE A 61 -7.52 -4.86 0.79
C ILE A 61 -7.09 -4.80 2.25
N ASN A 62 -5.85 -5.23 2.53
CA ASN A 62 -5.22 -5.07 3.84
C ASN A 62 -3.98 -4.16 3.76
N LEU A 63 -3.79 -3.33 4.79
CA LEU A 63 -2.54 -2.60 5.02
C LEU A 63 -1.57 -3.48 5.79
N ALA A 64 -0.66 -4.13 5.06
CA ALA A 64 0.21 -5.16 5.63
C ALA A 64 1.37 -4.60 6.47
N ALA A 65 1.78 -3.35 6.18
CA ALA A 65 2.89 -2.70 6.86
C ALA A 65 2.43 -1.68 7.92
N ASN A 66 1.52 -0.79 7.54
CA ASN A 66 1.19 0.41 8.31
C ASN A 66 -0.29 0.54 8.69
N GLY A 67 -1.02 -0.58 8.76
CA GLY A 67 -2.45 -0.59 9.14
C GLY A 67 -2.74 -0.16 10.59
N HIS A 68 -1.72 0.00 11.43
CA HIS A 68 -1.86 0.56 12.79
C HIS A 68 -1.90 2.09 12.79
N LYS A 69 -1.57 2.74 11.66
CA LYS A 69 -1.63 4.19 11.45
C LYS A 69 -2.98 4.53 10.82
N ILE A 70 -3.91 5.07 11.61
CA ILE A 70 -5.33 5.25 11.22
C ILE A 70 -5.46 6.16 9.99
N GLU A 71 -4.61 7.16 9.87
CA GLU A 71 -4.50 8.04 8.72
C GLU A 71 -4.18 7.29 7.42
N ARG A 72 -3.40 6.19 7.49
CA ARG A 72 -3.09 5.35 6.32
C ARG A 72 -4.30 4.51 5.93
N ILE A 73 -5.13 4.10 6.90
CA ILE A 73 -6.41 3.43 6.65
C ILE A 73 -7.36 4.36 5.90
N GLY A 74 -7.51 5.61 6.38
CA GLY A 74 -8.35 6.63 5.74
C GLY A 74 -7.90 6.91 4.31
N LEU A 75 -6.61 7.15 4.12
CA LEU A 75 -6.01 7.39 2.79
C LEU A 75 -6.26 6.23 1.82
N LEU A 76 -6.04 4.98 2.26
CA LEU A 76 -6.35 3.82 1.42
C LEU A 76 -7.83 3.74 1.07
N GLY A 77 -8.73 4.11 1.99
CA GLY A 77 -10.16 4.18 1.75
C GLY A 77 -10.52 5.15 0.62
N GLU A 78 -9.93 6.35 0.61
CA GLU A 78 -10.13 7.35 -0.43
C GLU A 78 -9.64 6.86 -1.80
N ILE A 79 -8.44 6.29 -1.86
CA ILE A 79 -7.85 5.76 -3.09
C ILE A 79 -8.68 4.58 -3.63
N ALA A 80 -9.05 3.64 -2.77
CA ALA A 80 -9.83 2.47 -3.16
C ALA A 80 -11.25 2.84 -3.61
N LEU A 81 -11.87 3.84 -2.96
CA LEU A 81 -13.18 4.35 -3.40
C LEU A 81 -13.09 4.95 -4.80
N ALA A 82 -12.05 5.74 -5.09
CA ALA A 82 -11.85 6.30 -6.42
C ALA A 82 -11.70 5.21 -7.50
N ALA A 83 -10.98 4.12 -7.21
CA ALA A 83 -10.79 3.02 -8.15
C ALA A 83 -12.06 2.16 -8.36
N THR A 84 -12.93 2.07 -7.34
CA THR A 84 -14.09 1.13 -7.34
C THR A 84 -15.42 1.80 -7.67
N ALA A 85 -15.50 3.13 -7.69
CA ALA A 85 -16.75 3.87 -7.92
C ALA A 85 -17.20 3.94 -9.39
N SER A 86 -16.66 3.09 -10.27
CA SER A 86 -16.97 3.07 -11.72
C SER A 86 -18.15 2.18 -12.08
#